data_AF-A0A7S3V3Q1-F1
#
_entry.id   AF-A0A7S3V3Q1-F1
#
_cell.length_a   1.000
_cell.length_b   1.000
_cell.length_c   1.000
_cell.angle_alpha   90.00
_cell.angle_beta   90.00
_cell.angle_gamma   90.00
#
_symmetry.space_group_name_H-M   'P 1'
#
loop_
_entity.id
_entity.type
_entity.pdbx_description
1 polymer ?
#
loop_
_entity_poly.entity_id
_entity_poly.type
_entity_poly.pdbx_seq_one_letter_code
_entity_poly.pdbx_strand_id
1 'polypeptide(L)'
;EKLGSENIDYIIADSKNKKTLLEMCKQCSVVACCVSLYLKYGSQLIAACIETGTHYCDVTKEYPFVYQSINDNHEKSKKGNVKIVHCCGYDSIPADIGAFLAYQNLRSHPTEIRGLYTA
;
A
#
# COMPACT_ATOMS: atom_id res chain seq x y z
N GLU A 1 9.70 2.03 26.50
CA GLU A 1 8.23 2.18 26.45
C GLU A 1 7.61 0.91 25.90
N LYS A 2 6.48 0.45 26.45
CA LYS A 2 5.65 -0.57 25.80
C LYS A 2 4.80 0.14 24.75
N LEU A 3 5.11 -0.06 23.47
CA LEU A 3 4.28 0.40 22.37
C LEU A 3 3.19 -0.66 22.11
N GLY A 4 1.93 -0.39 22.49
CA GLY A 4 0.78 -1.23 22.15
C GLY A 4 -0.21 -1.47 23.30
N SER A 5 -1.47 -1.78 22.96
CA SER A 5 -2.50 -2.23 23.91
C SER A 5 -2.28 -3.71 24.26
N GLU A 6 -2.50 -4.11 25.51
CA GLU A 6 -2.46 -5.51 25.93
C GLU A 6 -3.71 -6.29 25.51
N ASN A 7 -4.80 -5.58 25.22
CA ASN A 7 -6.04 -6.14 24.68
C ASN A 7 -6.30 -5.51 23.30
N ILE A 8 -6.01 -6.27 22.24
CA ILE A 8 -6.30 -5.90 20.85
C ILE A 8 -7.39 -6.84 20.36
N ASP A 9 -8.54 -6.28 19.99
CA ASP A 9 -9.61 -7.05 19.36
C ASP A 9 -9.16 -7.59 18.01
N TYR A 10 -9.65 -8.77 17.64
CA TYR A 10 -9.32 -9.40 16.36
C TYR A 10 -10.59 -9.72 15.57
N ILE A 11 -10.46 -9.63 14.25
CA ILE A 11 -11.48 -10.03 13.28
C ILE A 11 -10.89 -11.19 12.47
N ILE A 12 -11.68 -12.24 12.29
CA ILE A 12 -11.29 -13.35 11.42
C ILE A 12 -11.85 -13.08 10.02
N ALA A 13 -10.95 -12.96 9.04
CA ALA A 13 -11.30 -12.86 7.63
C ALA A 13 -10.42 -13.81 6.81
N ASP A 14 -11.04 -14.55 5.89
CA ASP A 14 -10.34 -15.45 4.97
C ASP A 14 -10.05 -14.69 3.67
N SER A 15 -8.78 -14.63 3.28
CA SER A 15 -8.33 -13.95 2.07
C SER A 15 -8.89 -14.54 0.77
N LYS A 16 -9.45 -15.75 0.81
CA LYS A 16 -10.14 -16.39 -0.31
C LYS A 16 -11.65 -16.16 -0.31
N ASN A 17 -12.20 -15.61 0.78
CA ASN A 17 -13.62 -15.39 0.94
C ASN A 17 -13.95 -13.90 0.92
N LYS A 18 -14.33 -13.42 -0.26
CA LYS A 18 -14.74 -12.03 -0.50
C LYS A 18 -15.73 -11.50 0.53
N LYS A 19 -16.72 -12.29 0.97
CA LYS A 19 -17.73 -11.84 1.94
C LYS A 19 -17.08 -11.44 3.27
N THR A 20 -16.18 -12.27 3.79
CA THR A 20 -15.49 -11.99 5.06
C THR A 20 -14.55 -10.79 4.95
N LEU A 21 -13.92 -10.58 3.80
CA LEU A 21 -13.10 -9.39 3.54
C LEU A 21 -13.94 -8.11 3.52
N LEU A 22 -15.11 -8.13 2.87
CA LEU A 22 -16.03 -6.98 2.86
C LEU A 22 -16.54 -6.64 4.26
N GLU A 23 -16.88 -7.65 5.07
CA GLU A 23 -17.32 -7.47 6.46
C GLU A 23 -16.21 -6.89 7.35
N MET A 24 -14.96 -7.30 7.14
CA MET A 24 -13.80 -6.74 7.83
C MET A 24 -13.53 -5.29 7.38
N CYS A 25 -13.47 -5.02 6.07
CA CYS A 25 -13.13 -3.69 5.56
C CYS A 25 -14.15 -2.62 6.01
N LYS A 26 -15.45 -2.95 6.05
CA LYS A 26 -16.50 -2.03 6.54
C LYS A 26 -16.30 -1.56 7.98
N GLN A 27 -15.50 -2.25 8.78
CA GLN A 27 -15.24 -1.91 10.18
C GLN A 27 -14.04 -0.98 10.37
N CYS A 28 -13.36 -0.57 9.29
CA CYS A 28 -12.18 0.29 9.38
C CYS A 28 -12.09 1.30 8.23
N SER A 29 -11.37 2.38 8.46
CA SER A 29 -11.08 3.39 7.43
C SER A 29 -9.86 3.04 6.59
N VAL A 30 -8.93 2.26 7.13
CA VAL A 30 -7.66 1.87 6.49
C VAL A 30 -7.32 0.43 6.86
N VAL A 31 -6.89 -0.37 5.88
CA VAL A 31 -6.24 -1.66 6.07
C VAL A 31 -4.74 -1.50 5.82
N ALA A 32 -3.91 -1.81 6.82
CA ALA A 32 -2.46 -1.93 6.69
C ALA A 32 -2.09 -3.42 6.58
N CYS A 33 -1.79 -3.89 5.38
CA CYS A 33 -1.43 -5.28 5.15
C CYS A 33 0.07 -5.50 5.37
N CYS A 34 0.39 -6.32 6.37
CA CYS A 34 1.78 -6.70 6.69
C CYS A 34 2.08 -8.17 6.36
N VAL A 35 1.17 -8.86 5.65
CA VAL A 35 1.28 -10.29 5.36
C VAL A 35 1.78 -10.49 3.92
N SER A 36 2.90 -11.20 3.77
CA SER A 36 3.51 -11.53 2.47
C SER A 36 2.70 -12.53 1.64
N LEU A 37 3.03 -12.67 0.35
CA LEU A 37 2.28 -13.41 -0.70
C LEU A 37 1.15 -12.57 -1.31
N TYR A 38 1.46 -11.32 -1.59
CA TYR A 38 0.52 -10.33 -2.11
C TYR A 38 0.03 -10.73 -3.51
N LEU A 39 0.89 -11.25 -4.39
CA LEU A 39 0.48 -11.75 -5.70
C LEU A 39 -0.61 -12.82 -5.62
N LYS A 40 -0.56 -13.65 -4.58
CA LYS A 40 -1.48 -14.78 -4.42
C LYS A 40 -2.78 -14.41 -3.72
N TYR A 41 -2.73 -13.50 -2.74
CA TYR A 41 -3.85 -13.23 -1.83
C TYR A 41 -4.28 -11.76 -1.75
N GLY A 42 -3.49 -10.82 -2.26
CA GLY A 42 -3.72 -9.39 -2.08
C GLY A 42 -4.81 -8.80 -2.97
N SER A 43 -5.07 -9.38 -4.14
CA SER A 43 -5.99 -8.81 -5.14
C SER A 43 -7.43 -8.71 -4.62
N GLN A 44 -7.92 -9.74 -3.94
CA GLN A 44 -9.27 -9.74 -3.36
C GLN A 44 -9.42 -8.69 -2.24
N LEU A 45 -8.37 -8.51 -1.43
CA LEU A 45 -8.37 -7.52 -0.36
C LEU A 45 -8.41 -6.09 -0.90
N ILE A 46 -7.62 -5.77 -1.93
CA ILE A 46 -7.68 -4.45 -2.60
C ILE A 46 -9.07 -4.20 -3.17
N ALA A 47 -9.64 -5.19 -3.87
CA ALA A 47 -10.97 -5.07 -4.45
C ALA A 47 -12.04 -4.82 -3.37
N ALA A 48 -11.96 -5.53 -2.23
CA ALA A 48 -12.87 -5.33 -1.09
C ALA A 48 -12.70 -3.94 -0.46
N CYS A 49 -11.46 -3.46 -0.30
CA CYS A 49 -11.16 -2.11 0.18
C CYS A 49 -11.82 -1.03 -0.72
N ILE A 50 -11.67 -1.15 -2.04
CA ILE A 50 -12.27 -0.21 -3.00
C ILE A 50 -13.80 -0.27 -2.95
N GLU A 51 -14.39 -1.47 -2.90
CA GLU A 51 -15.85 -1.66 -2.86
C GLU A 51 -16.48 -1.07 -1.59
N THR A 52 -15.73 -1.05 -0.48
CA THR A 52 -16.23 -0.58 0.83
C THR A 52 -15.82 0.85 1.15
N GLY A 53 -15.03 1.51 0.30
CA GLY A 53 -14.51 2.86 0.57
C GLY A 53 -13.32 2.89 1.54
N THR A 54 -12.82 1.73 1.96
CA THR A 54 -11.70 1.58 2.90
C THR A 54 -10.37 1.78 2.18
N HIS A 55 -9.48 2.60 2.74
CA HIS A 55 -8.13 2.80 2.20
C HIS A 55 -7.23 1.60 2.46
N TYR A 56 -6.14 1.47 1.71
CA TYR A 56 -5.22 0.35 1.82
C TYR A 56 -3.77 0.83 1.77
N CYS A 57 -2.93 0.27 2.62
CA CYS A 57 -1.49 0.31 2.45
C CYS A 57 -0.84 -1.05 2.74
N ASP A 58 0.36 -1.26 2.21
CA ASP A 58 1.16 -2.45 2.52
C ASP A 58 2.66 -2.19 2.53
N VAL A 59 3.41 -3.21 2.93
CA VAL A 59 4.88 -3.24 2.92
C VAL A 59 5.43 -4.18 1.84
N THR A 60 4.69 -4.36 0.74
CA THR A 60 5.08 -5.32 -0.31
C THR A 60 6.39 -4.93 -0.99
N LYS A 61 7.13 -5.94 -1.44
CA LYS A 61 8.24 -5.81 -2.39
C LYS A 61 7.97 -6.59 -3.69
N GLU A 62 6.75 -7.08 -3.87
CA GLU A 62 6.34 -7.87 -5.02
C GLU A 62 5.93 -6.93 -6.16
N TYR A 63 6.89 -6.43 -6.94
CA TYR A 63 6.61 -5.49 -8.04
C TYR A 63 5.53 -5.96 -9.04
N PRO A 64 5.45 -7.26 -9.42
CA PRO A 64 4.37 -7.71 -10.30
C PRO A 64 2.97 -7.52 -9.68
N PHE A 65 2.83 -7.65 -8.35
CA PHE A 65 1.58 -7.36 -7.65
C PHE A 65 1.24 -5.88 -7.66
N VAL A 66 2.24 -5.01 -7.42
CA VAL A 66 2.06 -3.56 -7.48
C VAL A 66 1.58 -3.14 -8.88
N TYR A 67 2.24 -3.66 -9.92
CA TYR A 67 1.87 -3.39 -11.31
C TYR A 67 0.43 -3.84 -11.61
N GLN A 68 0.09 -5.08 -11.24
CA GLN A 68 -1.27 -5.61 -11.45
C GLN A 68 -2.32 -4.83 -10.67
N SER A 69 -2.05 -4.50 -9.40
CA SER A 69 -2.93 -3.70 -8.55
C SER A 69 -3.27 -2.36 -9.20
N ILE A 70 -2.25 -1.65 -9.70
CA ILE A 70 -2.43 -0.36 -10.38
C ILE A 70 -3.28 -0.54 -11.65
N ASN A 71 -2.91 -1.48 -12.52
CA ASN A 71 -3.61 -1.70 -13.79
C ASN A 71 -5.09 -2.05 -13.59
N ASP A 72 -5.38 -2.92 -12.61
CA ASP A 72 -6.73 -3.46 -12.41
C ASP A 72 -7.65 -2.49 -11.64
N ASN A 73 -7.07 -1.56 -10.87
CA ASN A 73 -7.80 -0.80 -9.84
C ASN A 73 -7.65 0.72 -9.89
N HIS A 74 -6.73 1.30 -10.66
CA HIS A 74 -6.48 2.76 -10.64
C HIS A 74 -7.76 3.58 -10.87
N GLU A 75 -8.50 3.30 -11.94
CA GLU A 75 -9.73 4.04 -12.25
C GLU A 75 -10.85 3.80 -11.24
N LYS A 76 -10.96 2.58 -10.69
CA LYS A 76 -11.98 2.24 -9.70
C LYS A 76 -11.71 2.94 -8.36
N SER A 77 -10.46 2.89 -7.90
CA SER A 77 -10.02 3.55 -6.66
C SER A 77 -10.20 5.07 -6.75
N LYS A 78 -9.86 5.67 -7.89
CA LYS A 78 -10.07 7.10 -8.14
C LYS A 78 -11.56 7.48 -8.11
N LYS A 79 -12.42 6.72 -8.78
CA LYS A 79 -13.89 6.95 -8.75
C LYS A 79 -14.47 6.77 -7.34
N GLY A 80 -13.96 5.80 -6.59
CA GLY A 80 -14.38 5.53 -5.21
C GLY A 80 -13.74 6.45 -4.16
N ASN A 81 -12.85 7.37 -4.54
CA ASN A 81 -12.06 8.18 -3.63
C ASN A 81 -11.28 7.35 -2.58
N VAL A 82 -10.82 6.17 -3.00
CA VAL A 82 -10.07 5.22 -2.16
C VAL A 82 -8.58 5.31 -2.49
N LYS A 83 -7.74 5.44 -1.45
CA LYS A 83 -6.28 5.47 -1.60
C LYS A 83 -5.71 4.06 -1.43
N ILE A 84 -4.92 3.61 -2.40
CA ILE A 84 -4.17 2.35 -2.39
C ILE A 84 -2.69 2.71 -2.48
N VAL A 85 -1.91 2.43 -1.44
CA VAL A 85 -0.49 2.82 -1.37
C VAL A 85 0.37 1.60 -1.09
N HIS A 86 1.18 1.20 -2.06
CA HIS A 86 2.09 0.06 -1.92
C HIS A 86 3.45 0.48 -1.35
N CYS A 87 4.25 -0.50 -0.92
CA CYS A 87 5.66 -0.31 -0.56
C CYS A 87 5.87 0.72 0.58
N CYS A 88 4.96 0.82 1.54
CA CYS A 88 5.04 1.72 2.69
C CYS A 88 5.99 1.21 3.80
N GLY A 89 7.05 0.48 3.41
CA GLY A 89 8.03 -0.08 4.32
C GLY A 89 9.28 0.79 4.45
N TYR A 90 10.05 0.54 5.49
CA TYR A 90 11.32 1.22 5.74
C TYR A 90 12.30 1.13 4.56
N ASP A 91 12.33 0.02 3.84
CA ASP A 91 13.27 -0.16 2.73
C ASP A 91 12.89 0.62 1.45
N SER A 92 11.71 1.24 1.41
CA SER A 92 11.19 1.95 0.24
C SER A 92 10.99 3.43 0.51
N ILE A 93 10.44 3.79 1.68
CA ILE A 93 10.09 5.19 2.02
C ILE A 93 11.29 6.16 1.89
N PRO A 94 12.49 5.89 2.43
CA PRO A 94 13.62 6.81 2.31
C PRO A 94 14.06 7.02 0.86
N ALA A 95 14.03 5.96 0.04
CA ALA A 95 14.38 6.04 -1.37
C ALA A 95 13.34 6.86 -2.16
N ASP A 96 12.05 6.62 -1.94
CA ASP A 96 10.95 7.35 -2.58
C ASP A 96 10.98 8.84 -2.23
N ILE A 97 11.16 9.17 -0.95
CA ILE A 97 11.31 10.56 -0.48
C ILE A 97 12.56 11.20 -1.10
N GLY A 98 13.69 10.48 -1.13
CA GLY A 98 14.93 10.96 -1.73
C GLY A 98 14.76 11.30 -3.21
N ALA A 99 14.14 10.41 -3.99
CA ALA A 99 13.84 10.64 -5.40
C ALA A 99 12.91 11.84 -5.60
N PHE A 100 11.86 11.97 -4.78
CA PHE A 100 10.94 13.09 -4.85
C PHE A 100 11.60 14.44 -4.50
N LEU A 101 12.45 14.49 -3.47
CA LEU A 101 13.21 15.68 -3.11
C LEU A 101 14.23 16.06 -4.19
N ALA A 102 14.92 15.09 -4.77
CA ALA A 102 15.84 15.34 -5.89
C ALA A 102 15.09 15.93 -7.10
N TYR A 103 13.92 15.37 -7.44
CA TYR A 103 13.07 15.88 -8.50
C TYR A 103 12.59 17.32 -8.27
N GLN A 104 12.15 17.64 -7.05
CA GLN A 104 11.75 19.00 -6.70
C GLN A 104 12.91 20.00 -6.82
N ASN A 105 14.10 19.62 -6.34
CA ASN A 105 15.28 20.47 -6.45
C ASN A 105 15.66 20.73 -7.91
N LEU A 106 15.72 19.68 -8.75
CA LEU A 106 16.00 19.82 -10.18
C LEU A 106 15.02 20.72 -10.93
N ARG A 107 13.74 20.65 -10.57
CA ARG A 107 12.72 21.53 -11.17
C ARG A 107 12.92 22.99 -10.80
N SER A 108 13.44 23.26 -9.61
CA SER A 108 13.68 24.63 -9.13
C SER A 108 14.98 25.23 -9.65
N HIS A 109 16.01 24.40 -9.91
CA HIS A 109 17.34 24.83 -10.36
C HIS A 109 17.99 23.71 -11.21
N PRO A 110 18.48 23.99 -12.44
CA PRO A 110 19.23 22.99 -13.19
C PRO A 110 20.63 22.84 -12.58
N THR A 111 20.82 21.80 -11.78
CA THR A 111 22.12 21.46 -11.20
C THR A 111 22.44 19.99 -11.44
N GLU A 112 23.67 19.75 -11.88
CA GLU A 112 24.27 18.45 -12.11
C GLU A 112 24.02 17.48 -10.95
N ILE A 113 23.51 16.27 -11.25
CA ILE A 113 23.36 15.18 -10.27
C ILE A 113 24.47 14.15 -10.52
N ARG A 114 25.32 13.95 -9.51
CA ARG A 114 26.27 12.83 -9.46
C ARG A 114 25.75 11.78 -8.48
N GLY A 115 25.26 10.67 -8.99
CA GLY A 115 24.86 9.52 -8.18
C GLY A 115 26.02 8.55 -8.00
N LEU A 116 26.18 8.01 -6.78
CA LEU A 116 27.01 6.85 -6.51
C LEU A 116 26.07 5.66 -6.25
N TYR A 117 26.13 4.67 -7.13
CA TYR A 117 25.47 3.38 -6.93
C TYR A 117 26.52 2.39 -6.43
N THR A 118 26.35 1.92 -5.20
CA THR A 118 27.10 0.76 -4.68
C THR A 118 26.14 -0.41 -4.67
N ALA A 119 26.45 -1.41 -5.50
CA ALA A 119 25.78 -2.71 -5.49
C ALA A 119 26.13 -3.49 -4.21
#